data_AF-A0A8S3FSH5-F1
#
_entry.id   AF-A0A8S3FSH5-F1
#
_cell.length_a   1.000
_cell.length_b   1.000
_cell.length_c   1.000
_cell.angle_alpha   90.00
_cell.angle_beta   90.00
_cell.angle_gamma   90.00
#
_symmetry.space_group_name_H-M   'P 1'
#
loop_
_entity.id
_entity.type
_entity.pdbx_description
1 polymer ?
#
loop_
_entity_poly.entity_id
_entity_poly.type
_entity_poly.pdbx_seq_one_letter_code
_entity_poly.pdbx_strand_id
1 'polypeptide(L)'
;MEKLAEEFKQTIGKRLQRYLWLKWFISTNYVSDWWEKFIYLRGRSAIMVNSNFYGLDAIYIRPTTIQTARAANLTCAAFRYRAELDHENIKPLMVQKLVPLCTSQYERQFNTIRIPGKET
;
A
#
# COMPACT_ATOMS: atom_id res chain seq x y z
N MET A 1 2.77 20.67 26.44
CA MET A 1 3.29 19.62 25.54
C MET A 1 4.76 19.35 25.77
N GLU A 2 5.63 20.37 25.78
CA GLU A 2 7.08 20.20 25.99
C GLU A 2 7.44 19.44 27.27
N LYS A 3 6.82 19.80 28.40
CA LYS A 3 7.02 19.10 29.68
C LYS A 3 6.70 17.59 29.60
N LEU A 4 5.60 17.23 28.94
CA LEU A 4 5.18 15.83 28.78
C LEU A 4 6.10 15.07 27.82
N ALA A 5 6.58 15.72 26.76
CA ALA A 5 7.53 15.12 25.82
C ALA A 5 8.88 14.86 26.50
N GLU A 6 9.36 15.80 27.32
CA GLU A 6 10.59 15.63 28.07
C GLU A 6 10.44 14.55 29.14
N GLU A 7 9.32 14.51 29.86
CA GLU A 7 9.01 13.43 30.80
C GLU A 7 8.98 12.06 30.10
N PHE A 8 8.33 11.93 28.94
CA PHE A 8 8.31 10.70 28.16
C PHE A 8 9.73 10.26 27.74
N LYS A 9 10.52 11.21 27.23
CA LYS A 9 11.91 10.98 26.82
C LYS A 9 12.78 10.55 28.00
N GLN A 10 12.57 11.11 29.19
CA GLN A 10 13.34 10.78 30.38
C GLN A 10 12.93 9.46 31.03
N THR A 11 11.67 9.07 30.89
CA THR A 11 11.07 7.87 31.50
C THR A 11 10.96 6.69 30.51
N ILE A 12 9.74 6.35 30.09
CA ILE A 12 9.43 5.12 29.33
C ILE A 12 9.94 5.16 27.88
N GLY A 13 10.12 6.34 27.30
CA GLY A 13 10.53 6.53 25.91
C GLY A 13 11.85 5.83 25.57
N LYS A 14 12.85 5.87 26.47
CA LYS A 14 14.13 5.16 26.28
C LYS A 14 13.94 3.65 26.16
N ARG A 15 13.03 3.08 26.95
CA ARG A 15 12.73 1.64 26.92
C ARG A 15 12.02 1.26 25.63
N LEU A 16 11.03 2.04 25.22
CA LEU A 16 10.30 1.81 23.96
C LEU A 16 11.24 1.94 22.74
N GLN A 17 12.15 2.92 22.74
CA GLN A 17 13.13 3.08 21.67
C GLN A 17 14.06 1.88 21.54
N ARG A 18 14.47 1.25 22.66
CA ARG A 18 15.26 0.01 22.62
C ARG A 18 14.48 -1.13 21.96
N TYR A 19 13.18 -1.25 22.22
CA TYR A 19 12.34 -2.25 21.54
C TYR A 19 12.18 -1.96 20.05
N LEU A 20 12.09 -0.69 19.64
CA LEU A 20 12.07 -0.32 18.22
C LEU A 20 13.38 -0.70 17.52
N TRP A 21 14.53 -0.49 18.17
CA TRP A 21 15.81 -0.95 17.66
C TRP A 21 15.84 -2.46 17.49
N LEU A 22 15.42 -3.22 18.50
CA LEU A 22 15.34 -4.68 18.41
C LEU A 22 14.44 -5.13 17.24
N LYS A 23 13.27 -4.51 17.08
CA LYS A 23 12.37 -4.80 15.96
C LYS A 23 13.03 -4.48 14.63
N TRP A 24 13.71 -3.34 14.52
CA TRP A 24 14.44 -2.94 13.32
C TRP A 24 15.53 -3.95 12.93
N PHE A 25 16.30 -4.46 13.90
CA PHE A 25 17.32 -5.48 13.63
C PHE A 25 16.78 -6.78 13.06
N ILE A 26 15.53 -7.14 13.40
CA ILE A 26 14.91 -8.42 13.01
C ILE A 26 13.84 -8.27 11.93
N SER A 27 13.68 -7.10 11.31
CA SER A 27 12.67 -6.86 10.28
C SER A 27 13.23 -6.14 9.07
N THR A 28 12.71 -6.46 7.89
CA THR A 28 13.03 -5.76 6.64
C THR A 28 12.53 -4.32 6.65
N ASN A 29 11.39 -4.08 7.32
CA ASN A 29 10.87 -2.76 7.66
C ASN A 29 10.16 -2.84 9.01
N TYR A 30 10.61 -2.03 9.98
CA TYR A 30 10.12 -2.09 11.36
C TYR A 30 8.71 -1.53 11.57
N VAL A 31 8.11 -0.91 10.56
CA VAL A 31 6.79 -0.26 10.67
C VAL A 31 5.71 -0.94 9.82
N SER A 32 6.07 -1.65 8.76
CA SER A 32 5.11 -2.13 7.74
C SER A 32 3.93 -2.95 8.30
N ASP A 33 4.19 -3.91 9.19
CA ASP A 33 3.17 -4.76 9.80
C ASP A 33 2.21 -3.97 10.70
N TRP A 34 2.75 -3.05 11.51
CA TRP A 34 1.95 -2.18 12.35
C TRP A 34 1.13 -1.20 11.51
N TRP A 35 1.75 -0.58 10.50
CA TRP A 35 1.05 0.33 9.59
C TRP A 35 -0.14 -0.36 8.92
N GLU A 36 0.10 -1.51 8.30
CA GLU A 36 -0.96 -2.28 7.63
C GLU A 36 -2.09 -2.65 8.60
N LYS A 37 -1.73 -3.15 9.79
CA LYS A 37 -2.70 -3.57 10.80
C LYS A 37 -3.52 -2.40 11.35
N PHE A 38 -2.87 -1.33 11.79
CA PHE A 38 -3.53 -0.28 12.55
C PHE A 38 -4.20 0.77 11.66
N ILE A 39 -3.68 1.03 10.46
CA ILE A 39 -4.25 2.01 9.53
C ILE A 39 -5.40 1.40 8.72
N TYR A 40 -5.27 0.16 8.28
CA TYR A 40 -6.26 -0.45 7.38
C TYR A 40 -7.07 -1.55 8.06
N LEU A 41 -6.40 -2.54 8.65
CA LEU A 41 -7.08 -3.77 9.07
C LEU A 41 -7.90 -3.63 10.36
N ARG A 42 -7.54 -2.72 11.27
CA ARG A 42 -8.30 -2.48 12.51
C ARG A 42 -9.51 -1.56 12.34
N GLY A 43 -9.56 -0.77 11.26
CA GLY A 43 -10.69 0.13 11.00
C GLY A 43 -11.99 -0.67 10.82
N ARG A 44 -13.04 -0.30 11.57
CA ARG A 44 -14.35 -0.97 11.55
C ARG A 44 -15.42 -0.23 10.74
N SER A 45 -15.13 1.00 10.34
CA SER A 45 -15.97 1.75 9.40
C SER A 45 -16.03 1.02 8.06
N ALA A 46 -17.15 1.15 7.36
CA ALA A 46 -17.28 0.61 6.00
C ALA A 46 -16.14 1.12 5.11
N ILE A 47 -15.48 0.22 4.37
CA ILE A 47 -14.31 0.59 3.55
C ILE A 47 -14.67 1.45 2.33
N MET A 48 -15.91 1.32 1.84
CA MET A 48 -16.43 2.17 0.78
C MET A 48 -16.43 3.62 1.26
N VAL A 49 -15.83 4.52 0.50
CA VAL A 49 -15.67 5.97 0.78
C VAL A 49 -14.65 6.27 1.88
N ASN A 50 -14.62 5.51 2.99
CA ASN A 50 -13.75 5.84 4.13
C ASN A 50 -12.30 5.36 3.98
N SER A 51 -12.04 4.35 3.14
CA SER A 51 -10.71 3.75 3.03
C SER A 51 -10.30 3.46 1.59
N ASN A 52 -11.23 3.04 0.73
CA ASN A 52 -10.93 2.79 -0.68
C ASN A 52 -10.65 4.08 -1.44
N PHE A 53 -9.60 4.08 -2.27
CA PHE A 53 -9.29 5.14 -3.21
C PHE A 53 -9.90 4.85 -4.59
N TYR A 54 -10.36 5.90 -5.27
CA TYR A 54 -10.98 5.81 -6.59
C TYR A 54 -10.25 6.68 -7.59
N GLY A 55 -9.84 6.10 -8.72
CA GLY A 55 -9.32 6.83 -9.87
C GLY A 55 -10.41 6.99 -10.94
N LEU A 56 -10.55 8.19 -11.50
CA LEU A 56 -11.59 8.53 -12.49
C LEU A 56 -11.05 8.74 -13.91
N ASP A 57 -9.74 8.64 -14.12
CA ASP A 57 -9.05 9.10 -15.34
C ASP A 57 -9.60 8.48 -16.64
N ALA A 58 -9.97 7.19 -16.61
CA ALA A 58 -10.53 6.48 -17.75
C ALA A 58 -12.03 6.77 -18.04
N ILE A 59 -12.72 7.55 -17.20
CA ILE A 59 -14.18 7.76 -17.31
C ILE A 59 -14.53 8.82 -18.37
N TYR A 60 -13.62 9.77 -18.60
CA TYR A 60 -13.83 10.88 -19.53
C TYR A 60 -13.37 10.58 -20.96
N ILE A 61 -12.51 9.57 -21.15
CA ILE A 61 -12.06 9.14 -22.47
C ILE A 61 -13.00 8.04 -22.96
N ARG A 62 -13.75 8.32 -24.04
CA ARG A 62 -14.69 7.38 -24.66
C ARG A 62 -14.33 7.14 -26.13
N PRO A 63 -13.39 6.23 -26.42
CA PRO A 63 -12.92 5.97 -27.80
C PRO A 63 -14.01 5.35 -28.70
N THR A 64 -14.98 4.68 -28.10
CA THR A 64 -16.12 4.04 -28.77
C THR A 64 -17.33 4.10 -27.84
N THR A 65 -18.53 4.04 -28.41
CA THR A 65 -19.80 3.93 -27.67
C THR A 65 -20.05 2.52 -27.14
N ILE A 66 -19.39 1.50 -27.69
CA ILE A 66 -19.57 0.09 -27.32
C ILE A 66 -18.90 -0.21 -25.98
N GLN A 67 -19.69 -0.45 -24.93
CA GLN A 67 -19.20 -0.68 -23.57
C GLN A 67 -18.33 -1.94 -23.46
N THR A 68 -18.75 -3.04 -24.08
CA THR A 68 -18.04 -4.32 -24.05
C THR A 68 -16.67 -4.23 -24.72
N ALA A 69 -16.55 -3.46 -25.80
CA ALA A 69 -15.26 -3.21 -26.46
C ALA A 69 -14.29 -2.43 -25.54
N ARG A 70 -14.78 -1.42 -24.80
CA ARG A 70 -13.95 -0.70 -23.81
C ARG A 70 -13.51 -1.61 -22.67
N ALA A 71 -14.43 -2.42 -22.13
CA ALA A 71 -14.14 -3.37 -21.06
C ALA A 71 -13.10 -4.42 -21.51
N ALA A 72 -13.28 -5.01 -22.69
CA ALA A 72 -12.35 -6.00 -23.25
C ALA A 72 -10.94 -5.44 -23.43
N ASN A 73 -10.80 -4.20 -23.91
CA ASN A 73 -9.51 -3.53 -24.04
C ASN A 73 -8.84 -3.31 -22.67
N LEU A 74 -9.59 -2.84 -21.66
CA LEU A 74 -9.06 -2.66 -20.30
C LEU A 74 -8.60 -3.99 -19.70
N THR A 75 -9.40 -5.04 -19.84
CA THR A 75 -9.05 -6.38 -19.38
C THR A 75 -7.79 -6.90 -20.06
N CYS A 76 -7.69 -6.79 -21.39
CA CYS A 76 -6.50 -7.21 -22.14
C CYS A 76 -5.25 -6.43 -21.71
N ALA A 77 -5.35 -5.11 -21.54
CA ALA A 77 -4.26 -4.28 -21.04
C ALA A 77 -3.82 -4.68 -19.63
N ALA A 78 -4.77 -4.95 -18.73
CA ALA A 78 -4.47 -5.39 -17.36
C ALA A 78 -3.74 -6.74 -17.34
N PHE A 79 -4.14 -7.72 -18.16
CA PHE A 79 -3.45 -9.01 -18.25
C PHE A 79 -2.07 -8.91 -18.90
N ARG A 80 -1.89 -8.05 -19.90
CA ARG A 80 -0.55 -7.77 -20.46
C ARG A 80 0.37 -7.18 -19.40
N TYR A 81 -0.10 -6.17 -18.66
CA TYR A 81 0.66 -5.58 -17.56
C TYR A 81 1.00 -6.61 -16.49
N ARG A 82 0.04 -7.45 -16.10
CA ARG A 82 0.29 -8.55 -15.16
C ARG A 82 1.37 -9.50 -15.67
N ALA A 83 1.35 -9.87 -16.95
CA ALA A 83 2.39 -10.73 -17.52
C ALA A 83 3.77 -10.07 -17.44
N GLU A 84 3.90 -8.78 -17.74
CA GLU A 84 5.18 -8.07 -17.58
C GLU A 84 5.63 -8.01 -16.12
N LEU A 85 4.70 -7.88 -15.17
CA LEU A 85 5.00 -7.92 -13.74
C LEU A 85 5.49 -9.30 -13.30
N ASP A 86 4.78 -10.36 -13.69
CA ASP A 86 5.08 -11.75 -13.33
C ASP A 86 6.41 -12.23 -13.94
N HIS A 87 6.82 -11.66 -15.09
CA HIS A 87 8.13 -11.90 -15.71
C HIS A 87 9.22 -10.93 -15.25
N GLU A 88 8.95 -10.06 -14.26
CA GLU A 88 9.90 -9.05 -13.75
C GLU A 88 10.46 -8.08 -14.80
N ASN A 89 9.71 -7.85 -15.90
CA ASN A 89 10.13 -6.94 -16.98
C ASN A 89 9.85 -5.46 -16.67
N ILE A 90 9.07 -5.18 -15.63
CA ILE A 90 8.73 -3.81 -15.24
C ILE A 90 9.95 -3.14 -14.60
N LYS A 91 10.40 -2.05 -15.21
CA LYS A 91 11.49 -1.24 -14.67
C LYS A 91 11.07 -0.59 -13.34
N PRO A 92 11.96 -0.53 -12.35
CA PRO A 92 11.66 0.11 -11.08
C PRO A 92 11.40 1.61 -11.29
N LEU A 93 10.51 2.16 -10.46
CA LEU A 93 10.29 3.60 -10.43
C LEU A 93 11.54 4.28 -9.86
N MET A 94 12.03 5.31 -10.54
CA MET A 94 13.27 6.01 -10.17
C MET A 94 12.99 7.44 -9.72
N VAL A 95 13.42 7.82 -8.50
CA VAL A 95 13.46 9.22 -8.06
C VAL A 95 14.57 9.93 -8.83
N GLN A 96 14.21 11.00 -9.54
CA GLN A 96 15.13 11.80 -10.36
C GLN A 96 15.98 10.95 -11.33
N LYS A 97 15.46 9.81 -11.79
CA LYS A 97 16.18 8.82 -12.63
C LYS A 97 17.45 8.23 -11.99
N LEU A 98 17.64 8.38 -10.67
CA LEU A 98 18.87 7.99 -9.95
C LEU A 98 18.63 6.95 -8.86
N VAL A 99 17.60 7.14 -8.02
CA VAL A 99 17.37 6.27 -6.86
C VAL A 99 16.15 5.38 -7.12
N PRO A 100 16.30 4.04 -7.13
CA PRO A 100 15.16 3.15 -7.29
C PRO A 100 14.27 3.18 -6.05
N LEU A 101 12.96 3.14 -6.27
CA LEU A 101 11.95 2.97 -5.23
C LEU A 101 11.57 1.50 -5.08
N CYS A 102 11.18 1.14 -3.87
CA CYS A 102 10.63 -0.18 -3.58
C CYS A 102 9.34 -0.42 -4.38
N THR A 103 9.28 -1.53 -5.10
CA THR A 103 8.15 -1.93 -5.96
C THR A 103 7.29 -3.04 -5.35
N SER A 104 7.48 -3.39 -4.07
CA SER A 104 6.75 -4.49 -3.40
C SER A 104 5.22 -4.33 -3.40
N GLN A 105 4.71 -3.13 -3.61
CA GLN A 105 3.26 -2.89 -3.75
C GLN A 105 2.70 -3.47 -5.05
N TYR A 106 3.51 -3.60 -6.11
CA TYR A 106 3.03 -4.09 -7.41
C TYR A 106 2.58 -5.54 -7.32
N GLU A 107 3.26 -6.36 -6.52
CA GLU A 107 2.90 -7.76 -6.26
C GLU A 107 1.48 -7.91 -5.67
N ARG A 108 0.97 -6.86 -5.00
CA ARG A 108 -0.35 -6.87 -4.36
C ARG A 108 -1.47 -6.34 -5.26
N GLN A 109 -1.18 -5.96 -6.51
CA GLN A 109 -2.17 -5.39 -7.42
C GLN A 109 -3.14 -6.43 -7.99
N PHE A 110 -2.67 -7.66 -8.17
CA PHE A 110 -3.48 -8.78 -8.65
C PHE A 110 -3.61 -9.87 -7.59
N ASN A 111 -4.67 -10.68 -7.70
CA ASN A 111 -4.92 -11.85 -6.83
C ASN A 111 -4.86 -11.57 -5.31
N THR A 112 -5.11 -10.33 -4.90
CA THR A 112 -5.07 -9.90 -3.49
C THR A 112 -6.46 -9.48 -3.04
N ILE A 113 -6.88 -9.98 -1.88
CA ILE A 113 -8.19 -9.66 -1.29
C ILE A 113 -8.08 -9.44 0.21
N ARG A 114 -8.86 -8.49 0.74
CA ARG A 114 -9.04 -8.30 2.18
C ARG A 114 -10.17 -9.21 2.67
N ILE A 115 -9.87 -10.04 3.67
CA ILE A 115 -10.86 -10.93 4.31
C ILE A 115 -11.40 -10.22 5.57
N PRO A 116 -12.73 -10.13 5.77
CA PRO A 116 -13.29 -9.54 6.99
C PRO A 116 -13.11 -10.47 8.19
N GLY A 117 -12.71 -9.92 9.34
CA GLY A 117 -12.65 -10.62 10.62
C GLY A 117 -13.60 -10.04 11.66
N LYS A 118 -13.94 -10.84 12.69
CA LYS A 118 -14.83 -10.42 13.78
C LYS A 118 -14.20 -9.31 14.63
N GLU A 119 -12.93 -9.46 14.97
CA GLU A 119 -12.17 -8.54 15.84
C GLU A 119 -11.30 -7.54 15.06
N THR A 120 -11.08 -7.80 13.77
CA THR A 120 -10.32 -6.95 12.83
C THR A 120 -10.91 -7.09 11.44
#